data_AF-A0A962K6S3-F1
#
_entry.id   AF-A0A962K6S3-F1
#
_cell.length_a   1.000
_cell.length_b   1.000
_cell.length_c   1.000
_cell.angle_alpha   90.00
_cell.angle_beta   90.00
_cell.angle_gamma   90.00
#
_symmetry.space_group_name_H-M   'P 1'
#
loop_
_entity.id
_entity.type
_entity.pdbx_description
1 polymer ?
#
loop_
_entity_poly.entity_id
_entity_poly.type
_entity_poly.pdbx_seq_one_letter_code
_entity_poly.pdbx_strand_id
1 'polypeptide(L)'
;MKRLTKTRVLLATTGLCSLLFSAVASADYRVTAFGYSSEFDALLSKDVASAKSIFSERSMTSLDFVEANNLCVTQILAKEYSAAESACAMALEKIDYDYSLGLIAKKAARASIYSNLAVALAMNGNMPAASTALEKALALNSRDANAVANYSLVNSKSPASELAQSF
;
A
#
# COMPACT_ATOMS: atom_id res chain seq x y z
N MET A 1 -43.84 -4.74 -71.56
CA MET A 1 -43.41 -3.50 -70.86
C MET A 1 -42.29 -3.83 -69.87
N LYS A 2 -41.15 -3.13 -69.98
CA LYS A 2 -40.17 -2.65 -68.95
C LYS A 2 -39.82 -3.59 -67.76
N ARG A 3 -38.58 -3.74 -67.27
CA ARG A 3 -37.22 -3.25 -67.55
C ARG A 3 -36.24 -4.09 -66.66
N LEU A 4 -35.01 -4.27 -67.14
CA LEU A 4 -33.83 -4.77 -66.41
C LEU A 4 -33.37 -3.88 -65.24
N THR A 5 -32.74 -4.47 -64.21
CA THR A 5 -31.48 -4.01 -63.54
C THR A 5 -31.08 -5.02 -62.45
N LYS A 6 -30.03 -5.86 -62.63
CA LYS A 6 -28.59 -5.67 -62.31
C LYS A 6 -28.24 -5.37 -60.84
N THR A 7 -27.75 -6.42 -60.17
CA THR A 7 -26.50 -6.55 -59.37
C THR A 7 -25.99 -5.35 -58.56
N ARG A 8 -25.78 -5.56 -57.24
CA ARG A 8 -24.52 -5.36 -56.49
C ARG A 8 -24.77 -5.56 -54.99
N VAL A 9 -24.46 -6.75 -54.47
CA VAL A 9 -24.24 -6.94 -53.03
C VAL A 9 -22.80 -6.53 -52.78
N LEU A 10 -22.61 -5.37 -52.15
CA LEU A 10 -21.31 -4.89 -51.71
C LEU A 10 -20.90 -5.70 -50.47
N LEU A 11 -19.76 -6.39 -50.55
CA LEU A 11 -18.97 -6.73 -49.37
C LEU A 11 -18.43 -5.45 -48.77
N ALA A 12 -18.73 -5.17 -47.50
CA ALA A 12 -18.00 -4.22 -46.68
C ALA A 12 -17.21 -5.01 -45.63
N THR A 13 -15.89 -4.99 -45.80
CA THR A 13 -14.87 -5.38 -44.84
C THR A 13 -14.72 -4.32 -43.74
N THR A 14 -13.91 -4.63 -42.72
CA THR A 14 -13.46 -3.80 -41.57
C THR A 14 -14.34 -3.92 -40.31
N GLY A 15 -13.82 -4.20 -39.12
CA GLY A 15 -12.44 -4.38 -38.69
C GLY A 15 -12.41 -4.96 -37.27
N LEU A 16 -11.30 -5.64 -36.95
CA LEU A 16 -10.93 -6.03 -35.59
C LEU A 16 -10.93 -4.79 -34.69
N CYS A 17 -11.71 -4.82 -33.61
CA CYS A 17 -11.42 -3.99 -32.45
C CYS A 17 -11.73 -4.80 -31.20
N SER A 18 -10.83 -5.73 -30.89
CA SER A 18 -10.73 -6.35 -29.58
C SER A 18 -10.31 -5.27 -28.58
N LEU A 19 -11.28 -4.55 -28.02
CA LEU A 19 -11.04 -3.71 -26.86
C LEU A 19 -10.96 -4.61 -25.63
N LEU A 20 -9.80 -5.23 -25.43
CA LEU A 20 -9.40 -5.63 -24.08
C LEU A 20 -9.03 -4.33 -23.35
N PHE A 21 -10.02 -3.73 -22.70
CA PHE A 21 -9.76 -2.79 -21.62
C PHE A 21 -9.06 -3.57 -20.52
N SER A 22 -7.72 -3.56 -20.50
CA SER A 22 -6.99 -3.82 -19.27
C SER A 22 -7.25 -2.64 -18.35
N ALA A 23 -8.36 -2.69 -17.62
CA ALA A 23 -8.54 -1.85 -16.45
C ALA A 23 -7.43 -2.26 -15.46
N VAL A 24 -6.26 -1.62 -15.55
CA VAL A 24 -5.30 -1.64 -14.46
C VAL A 24 -5.95 -0.85 -13.34
N ALA A 25 -6.78 -1.52 -12.55
CA ALA A 25 -7.12 -1.04 -11.23
C ALA A 25 -5.78 -0.96 -10.50
N SER A 26 -5.20 0.25 -10.40
CA SER A 26 -4.05 0.44 -9.53
C SER A 26 -4.55 0.19 -8.12
N ALA A 27 -4.41 -1.04 -7.64
CA ALA A 27 -4.68 -1.33 -6.25
C ALA A 27 -3.69 -0.48 -5.45
N ASP A 28 -4.24 0.47 -4.70
CA ASP A 28 -3.47 1.32 -3.79
C ASP A 28 -3.07 0.48 -2.58
N TYR A 29 -1.81 0.63 -2.16
CA TYR A 29 -1.35 0.02 -0.93
C TYR A 29 -2.17 0.50 0.27
N ARG A 30 -2.49 -0.41 1.18
CA ARG A 30 -3.27 -0.12 2.38
C ARG A 30 -2.33 0.18 3.54
N VAL A 31 -2.51 1.32 4.20
CA VAL A 31 -1.73 1.73 5.37
C VAL A 31 -2.60 1.81 6.62
N THR A 32 -2.01 1.59 7.79
CA THR A 32 -2.71 1.57 9.09
C THR A 32 -2.14 2.62 10.02
N ALA A 33 -2.88 3.68 10.30
CA ALA A 33 -2.60 4.56 11.44
C ALA A 33 -3.30 4.01 12.69
N PHE A 34 -2.70 4.21 13.86
CA PHE A 34 -3.29 3.83 15.15
C PHE A 34 -4.02 5.03 15.76
N GLY A 35 -5.19 4.78 16.35
CA GLY A 35 -6.09 5.82 16.86
C GLY A 35 -5.58 6.54 18.13
N TYR A 36 -6.36 7.53 18.58
CA TYR A 36 -6.18 8.30 19.83
C TYR A 36 -5.12 9.41 19.81
N SER A 37 -4.70 9.86 18.63
CA SER A 37 -3.75 10.98 18.47
C SER A 37 -4.34 12.05 17.55
N SER A 38 -3.99 13.33 17.75
CA SER A 38 -4.43 14.42 16.87
C SER A 38 -3.98 14.25 15.42
N GLU A 39 -2.86 13.54 15.22
CA GLU A 39 -2.32 13.15 13.92
C GLU A 39 -3.20 12.11 13.23
N PHE A 40 -3.78 11.17 13.98
CA PHE A 40 -4.75 10.22 13.45
C PHE A 40 -5.99 10.93 12.90
N ASP A 41 -6.51 11.95 13.60
CA ASP A 41 -7.65 12.74 13.14
C ASP A 41 -7.32 13.52 11.85
N ALA A 42 -6.12 14.10 11.76
CA ALA A 42 -5.64 14.76 10.54
C ALA A 42 -5.44 13.79 9.36
N LEU A 43 -5.01 12.56 9.64
CA LEU A 43 -4.92 11.49 8.63
C LEU A 43 -6.30 11.07 8.12
N LEU A 44 -7.32 11.03 8.99
CA LEU A 44 -8.71 10.75 8.59
C LEU A 44 -9.29 11.85 7.69
N SER A 45 -8.94 13.12 7.93
CA SER A 45 -9.35 14.24 7.06
C SER A 45 -8.58 14.31 5.74
N LYS A 46 -7.63 13.37 5.50
CA LYS A 46 -6.69 13.36 4.37
C LYS A 46 -5.85 14.63 4.25
N ASP A 47 -5.71 15.36 5.35
CA ASP A 47 -4.88 16.56 5.39
C ASP A 47 -3.46 16.18 5.81
N VAL A 48 -2.70 15.72 4.83
CA VAL A 48 -1.30 15.30 5.02
C VAL A 48 -0.43 16.48 5.47
N ALA A 49 -0.74 17.70 5.06
CA ALA A 49 0.01 18.90 5.43
C ALA A 49 -0.16 19.20 6.93
N SER A 50 -1.41 19.17 7.41
CA SER A 50 -1.71 19.33 8.84
C SER A 50 -1.15 18.20 9.69
N ALA A 51 -1.24 16.94 9.23
CA ALA A 51 -0.60 15.81 9.93
C ALA A 51 0.92 16.02 10.05
N LYS A 52 1.57 16.48 8.98
CA LYS A 52 3.02 16.76 8.97
C LYS A 52 3.41 17.93 9.88
N SER A 53 2.61 18.99 9.96
CA SER A 53 2.93 20.12 10.84
C SER A 53 2.96 19.71 12.31
N ILE A 54 2.07 18.80 12.73
CA ILE A 54 2.04 18.29 14.11
C ILE A 54 3.36 17.58 14.47
N PHE A 55 3.91 16.78 13.55
CA PHE A 55 5.20 16.12 13.77
C PHE A 55 6.41 17.05 13.66
N SER A 56 6.29 18.17 12.93
CA SER A 56 7.39 19.13 12.74
C SER A 56 7.77 19.85 14.04
N GLU A 57 6.87 19.87 15.02
CA GLU A 57 7.08 20.48 16.33
C GLU A 57 7.65 19.50 17.37
N ARG A 58 7.78 18.21 17.03
CA ARG A 58 8.14 17.14 17.98
C ARG A 58 9.46 16.48 17.60
N SER A 59 10.25 16.10 18.60
CA SER A 59 11.44 15.28 18.36
C SER A 59 11.03 13.85 18.02
N MET A 60 11.62 13.25 16.98
CA MET A 60 11.37 11.84 16.66
C MET A 60 11.71 10.92 17.85
N THR A 61 12.71 11.28 18.67
CA THR A 61 13.11 10.47 19.83
C THR A 61 12.03 10.39 20.92
N SER A 62 11.18 11.42 21.05
CA SER A 62 10.13 11.48 22.07
C SER A 62 8.84 10.77 21.69
N LEU A 63 8.67 10.36 20.44
CA LEU A 63 7.46 9.69 19.98
C LEU A 63 7.32 8.32 20.66
N ASP A 64 6.10 7.91 20.98
CA ASP A 64 5.82 6.51 21.30
C ASP A 64 5.70 5.66 20.00
N PHE A 65 5.36 4.38 20.12
CA PHE A 65 5.24 3.52 18.93
C PHE A 65 4.01 3.86 18.06
N VAL A 66 2.95 4.39 18.66
CA VAL A 66 1.72 4.82 17.97
C VAL A 66 2.04 6.05 17.13
N GLU A 67 2.62 7.06 17.76
CA GLU A 67 3.02 8.31 17.13
C GLU A 67 4.07 8.08 16.04
N ALA A 68 5.07 7.22 16.29
CA ALA A 68 6.06 6.86 15.28
C ALA A 68 5.44 6.12 14.07
N ASN A 69 4.47 5.23 14.30
CA ASN A 69 3.74 4.58 13.20
C ASN A 69 2.88 5.60 12.43
N ASN A 70 2.21 6.53 13.12
CA ASN A 70 1.41 7.58 12.48
C ASN A 70 2.29 8.55 11.68
N LEU A 71 3.52 8.82 12.13
CA LEU A 71 4.53 9.54 11.34
C LEU A 71 4.90 8.75 10.08
N CYS A 72 5.15 7.44 10.20
CA CYS A 72 5.42 6.59 9.04
C CYS A 72 4.30 6.68 8.00
N VAL A 73 3.04 6.53 8.42
CA VAL A 73 1.88 6.65 7.53
C VAL A 73 1.80 8.04 6.90
N THR A 74 2.00 9.09 7.69
CA THR A 74 2.02 10.49 7.19
C THR A 74 3.06 10.67 6.10
N GLN A 75 4.28 10.14 6.31
CA GLN A 75 5.37 10.23 5.35
C GLN A 75 5.13 9.37 4.10
N ILE A 76 4.48 8.20 4.21
CA ILE A 76 4.02 7.43 3.04
C ILE A 76 3.07 8.29 2.19
N LEU A 77 2.07 8.91 2.83
CA LEU A 77 1.10 9.75 2.12
C LEU A 77 1.73 11.03 1.54
N ALA A 78 2.76 11.57 2.20
CA ALA A 78 3.56 12.68 1.71
C ALA A 78 4.58 12.28 0.63
N LYS A 79 4.69 10.98 0.31
CA LYS A 79 5.66 10.41 -0.63
C LYS A 79 7.13 10.58 -0.22
N GLU A 80 7.38 10.69 1.08
CA GLU A 80 8.70 10.80 1.70
C GLU A 80 9.20 9.42 2.14
N TYR A 81 9.36 8.49 1.18
CA TYR A 81 9.46 7.06 1.49
C TYR A 81 10.68 6.67 2.34
N SER A 82 11.85 7.26 2.12
CA SER A 82 13.02 6.98 2.97
C SER A 82 12.84 7.45 4.42
N ALA A 83 12.13 8.56 4.61
CA ALA A 83 11.78 9.03 5.96
C ALA A 83 10.73 8.09 6.59
N ALA A 84 9.73 7.67 5.80
CA ALA A 84 8.73 6.70 6.24
C ALA A 84 9.34 5.38 6.71
N GLU A 85 10.31 4.82 5.97
CA GLU A 85 11.03 3.61 6.38
C GLU A 85 11.66 3.78 7.77
N SER A 86 12.29 4.94 8.01
CA SER A 86 12.93 5.27 9.29
C SER A 86 11.91 5.38 10.43
N ALA A 87 10.76 6.04 10.20
CA ALA A 87 9.70 6.17 11.19
C ALA A 87 9.03 4.82 11.51
N CYS A 88 8.81 3.97 10.50
CA CYS A 88 8.29 2.62 10.70
C CYS A 88 9.28 1.73 11.48
N ALA A 89 10.58 1.81 11.18
CA ALA A 89 11.61 1.10 11.95
C ALA A 89 11.64 1.57 13.41
N MET A 90 11.52 2.87 13.65
CA MET A 90 11.42 3.44 15.00
C MET A 90 10.18 2.94 15.75
N ALA A 91 9.03 2.83 15.10
CA ALA A 91 7.83 2.27 15.72
C ALA A 91 8.02 0.80 16.14
N LEU A 92 8.71 0.00 15.30
CA LEU A 92 9.04 -1.39 15.62
C LEU A 92 10.01 -1.52 16.80
N GLU A 93 10.93 -0.58 16.98
CA GLU A 93 11.81 -0.55 18.15
C GLU A 93 11.02 -0.19 19.42
N LYS A 94 10.19 0.85 19.33
CA LYS A 94 9.50 1.43 20.50
C LYS A 94 8.41 0.54 21.08
N ILE A 95 7.74 -0.27 20.27
CA ILE A 95 6.66 -1.16 20.73
C ILE A 95 7.12 -2.19 21.78
N ASP A 96 8.42 -2.50 21.82
CA ASP A 96 8.98 -3.46 22.77
C ASP A 96 8.98 -2.90 24.19
N TYR A 97 9.16 -1.59 24.30
CA TYR A 97 9.19 -0.82 25.54
C TYR A 97 7.80 -0.37 26.02
N ASP A 98 6.74 -0.62 25.23
CA ASP A 98 5.38 -0.33 25.67
C ASP A 98 4.89 -1.42 26.63
N TYR A 99 4.84 -1.12 27.92
CA TYR A 99 4.38 -2.07 28.95
C TYR A 99 2.86 -2.10 29.12
N SER A 100 2.12 -1.20 28.44
CA SER A 100 0.66 -1.16 28.51
C SER A 100 0.03 -2.25 27.64
N LEU A 101 0.73 -2.72 26.60
CA LEU A 101 0.25 -3.76 25.70
C LEU A 101 0.58 -5.18 26.17
N GLY A 102 -0.45 -6.03 26.17
CA GLY A 102 -0.27 -7.48 26.26
C GLY A 102 0.37 -8.07 25.00
N LEU A 103 0.95 -9.28 25.12
CA LEU A 103 1.68 -9.96 24.04
C LEU A 103 0.90 -10.06 22.72
N ILE A 104 -0.40 -10.36 22.80
CA ILE A 104 -1.26 -10.49 21.61
C ILE A 104 -1.40 -9.15 20.89
N ALA A 105 -1.66 -8.07 21.66
CA ALA A 105 -1.77 -6.73 21.11
C ALA A 105 -0.44 -6.25 20.50
N LYS A 106 0.70 -6.55 21.16
CA LYS A 106 2.04 -6.27 20.58
C LYS A 106 2.26 -6.97 19.25
N LYS A 107 1.90 -8.26 19.13
CA LYS A 107 2.02 -8.99 17.86
C LYS A 107 1.15 -8.38 16.77
N ALA A 108 -0.09 -8.02 17.09
CA ALA A 108 -1.01 -7.38 16.14
C ALA A 108 -0.46 -6.02 15.67
N ALA A 109 -0.04 -5.16 16.59
CA ALA A 109 0.52 -3.86 16.25
C ALA A 109 1.85 -3.98 15.47
N ARG A 110 2.77 -4.88 15.86
CA ARG A 110 3.98 -5.17 15.05
C ARG A 110 3.61 -5.64 13.63
N ALA A 111 2.58 -6.46 13.47
CA ALA A 111 2.14 -6.89 12.15
C ALA A 111 1.68 -5.71 11.28
N SER A 112 0.86 -4.82 11.84
CA SER A 112 0.40 -3.63 11.11
C SER A 112 1.55 -2.65 10.80
N ILE A 113 2.52 -2.47 11.71
CA ILE A 113 3.71 -1.65 11.46
C ILE A 113 4.59 -2.26 10.35
N TYR A 114 4.82 -3.57 10.38
CA TYR A 114 5.56 -4.26 9.30
C TYR A 114 4.84 -4.14 7.95
N SER A 115 3.51 -4.17 7.94
CA SER A 115 2.72 -3.93 6.73
C SER A 115 2.95 -2.51 6.18
N ASN A 116 2.97 -1.49 7.04
CA ASN A 116 3.28 -0.11 6.62
C ASN A 116 4.73 0.05 6.15
N LEU A 117 5.70 -0.59 6.83
CA LEU A 117 7.10 -0.61 6.39
C LEU A 117 7.22 -1.20 4.98
N ALA A 118 6.50 -2.28 4.70
CA ALA A 118 6.48 -2.86 3.37
C ALA A 118 5.94 -1.92 2.29
N VAL A 119 4.92 -1.12 2.62
CA VAL A 119 4.42 -0.08 1.71
C VAL A 119 5.50 0.97 1.45
N ALA A 120 6.17 1.47 2.48
CA ALA A 120 7.25 2.43 2.32
C ALA A 120 8.38 1.86 1.42
N LEU A 121 8.81 0.62 1.68
CA LEU A 121 9.83 -0.07 0.88
C LEU A 121 9.41 -0.27 -0.58
N ALA A 122 8.17 -0.73 -0.81
CA ALA A 122 7.66 -0.95 -2.17
C ALA A 122 7.57 0.37 -2.95
N MET A 123 7.11 1.44 -2.31
CA MET A 123 7.04 2.76 -2.92
C MET A 123 8.41 3.40 -3.13
N ASN A 124 9.42 3.00 -2.34
CA ASN A 124 10.83 3.34 -2.56
C ASN A 124 11.54 2.38 -3.55
N GLY A 125 10.81 1.48 -4.22
CA GLY A 125 11.34 0.57 -5.24
C GLY A 125 11.98 -0.71 -4.72
N ASN A 126 12.03 -0.93 -3.40
CA ASN A 126 12.63 -2.13 -2.79
C ASN A 126 11.59 -3.24 -2.59
N MET A 127 11.11 -3.82 -3.70
CA MET A 127 10.12 -4.90 -3.69
C MET A 127 10.58 -6.16 -2.90
N PRO A 128 11.85 -6.62 -2.98
CA PRO A 128 12.29 -7.76 -2.19
C PRO A 128 12.15 -7.53 -0.68
N ALA A 129 12.60 -6.37 -0.19
CA ALA A 129 12.48 -6.03 1.23
C ALA A 129 11.01 -5.84 1.64
N ALA A 130 10.16 -5.30 0.76
CA ALA A 130 8.73 -5.20 0.99
C ALA A 130 8.08 -6.58 1.19
N SER A 131 8.41 -7.57 0.35
CA SER A 131 7.93 -8.96 0.52
C SER A 131 8.35 -9.52 1.87
N THR A 132 9.63 -9.38 2.24
CA THR A 132 10.13 -9.85 3.54
C THR A 132 9.44 -9.18 4.72
N ALA A 133 9.13 -7.88 4.64
CA ALA A 133 8.39 -7.18 5.68
C ALA A 133 6.95 -7.71 5.82
N LEU A 134 6.27 -7.98 4.71
CA LEU A 134 4.92 -8.57 4.71
C LEU A 134 4.90 -10.01 5.24
N GLU A 135 5.92 -10.81 4.92
CA GLU A 135 6.08 -12.15 5.49
C GLU A 135 6.22 -12.09 7.02
N LYS A 136 7.00 -11.13 7.54
CA LYS A 136 7.08 -10.88 8.99
C LYS A 136 5.73 -10.47 9.57
N ALA A 137 5.00 -9.59 8.90
CA ALA A 137 3.66 -9.19 9.33
C ALA A 137 2.71 -10.40 9.44
N LEU A 138 2.67 -11.25 8.41
CA LEU A 138 1.80 -12.43 8.35
C LEU A 138 2.24 -13.53 9.31
N ALA A 139 3.54 -13.64 9.63
CA ALA A 139 4.02 -14.55 10.67
C ALA A 139 3.56 -14.13 12.08
N LEU A 140 3.40 -12.83 12.32
CA LEU A 140 2.92 -12.28 13.59
C LEU A 140 1.39 -12.31 13.69
N ASN A 141 0.71 -12.01 12.60
CA ASN A 141 -0.74 -12.05 12.47
C ASN A 141 -1.13 -12.46 11.04
N SER A 142 -1.40 -13.75 10.85
CA SER A 142 -1.73 -14.32 9.53
C SER A 142 -3.05 -13.82 8.94
N ARG A 143 -3.86 -13.11 9.73
CA ARG A 143 -5.14 -12.53 9.32
C ARG A 143 -5.13 -11.00 9.30
N ASP A 144 -3.96 -10.36 9.39
CA ASP A 144 -3.86 -8.91 9.22
C ASP A 144 -4.33 -8.53 7.79
N ALA A 145 -5.48 -7.87 7.69
CA ALA A 145 -6.13 -7.61 6.42
C ALA A 145 -5.30 -6.70 5.50
N ASN A 146 -4.48 -5.81 6.07
CA ASN A 146 -3.62 -4.91 5.31
C ASN A 146 -2.41 -5.68 4.80
N ALA A 147 -1.77 -6.50 5.64
CA ALA A 147 -0.66 -7.36 5.24
C ALA A 147 -1.08 -8.35 4.14
N VAL A 148 -2.24 -9.00 4.26
CA VAL A 148 -2.75 -9.92 3.22
C VAL A 148 -2.93 -9.19 1.89
N ALA A 149 -3.64 -8.06 1.89
CA ALA A 149 -3.90 -7.29 0.68
C ALA A 149 -2.62 -6.75 0.04
N ASN A 150 -1.71 -6.19 0.84
CA ASN A 150 -0.44 -5.64 0.38
C ASN A 150 0.50 -6.73 -0.14
N TYR A 151 0.52 -7.92 0.48
CA TYR A 151 1.32 -9.05 0.01
C TYR A 151 0.87 -9.54 -1.37
N SER A 152 -0.44 -9.67 -1.57
CA SER A 152 -1.00 -9.97 -2.90
C SER A 152 -0.59 -8.93 -3.93
N LEU A 153 -0.62 -7.64 -3.56
CA LEU A 153 -0.23 -6.56 -4.45
C LEU A 153 1.26 -6.57 -4.81
N VAL A 154 2.16 -6.67 -3.81
CA VAL A 154 3.61 -6.75 -4.03
C VAL A 154 3.93 -7.93 -4.95
N ASN A 155 3.39 -9.11 -4.67
CA ASN A 155 3.69 -10.30 -5.46
C ASN A 155 3.06 -10.31 -6.85
N SER A 156 1.98 -9.57 -7.07
CA SER A 156 1.42 -9.37 -8.42
C SER A 156 2.29 -8.47 -9.29
N LYS A 157 3.12 -7.62 -8.69
CA LYS A 157 4.03 -6.66 -9.35
C LYS A 157 5.49 -7.15 -9.39
N SER A 158 5.78 -8.34 -8.87
CA SER A 158 7.13 -8.89 -8.85
C SER A 158 7.53 -9.36 -10.26
N PRO A 159 8.81 -9.27 -10.67
CA PRO A 159 9.24 -9.72 -12.00
C PRO A 159 8.87 -11.18 -12.33
N ALA A 160 8.76 -12.03 -11.29
CA ALA A 160 8.33 -13.41 -11.43
C ALA A 160 6.85 -13.57 -11.84
N SER A 161 5.97 -12.66 -11.46
CA SER A 161 4.55 -12.67 -11.90
C SER A 161 4.37 -12.10 -13.30
N GLU A 162 5.23 -11.17 -13.72
CA GLU A 162 5.26 -10.64 -15.09
C GLU A 162 5.63 -11.73 -16.11
N LEU A 163 6.61 -12.59 -15.76
CA LEU A 163 6.97 -13.76 -16.58
C LEU A 163 5.86 -14.81 -16.64
N ALA A 164 5.03 -14.95 -15.60
CA ALA A 164 3.92 -15.91 -15.57
C ALA A 164 2.71 -15.45 -16.41
N GLN A 165 2.61 -14.16 -16.73
CA GLN A 165 1.54 -13.61 -17.57
C GLN A 165 1.88 -13.56 -19.07
N SER A 166 3.13 -13.92 -19.44
CA SER A 166 3.62 -13.91 -20.82
C SER A 166 3.59 -15.28 -21.52
N PHE A 167 2.96 -16.30 -20.92
CA PHE A 167 2.81 -17.65 -21.48
C PHE A 167 1.35 -18.06 -21.65
#